data_AF-S4RMW4-F1
#
_entry.id   AF-S4RMW4-F1
#
_cell.length_a   1.000
_cell.length_b   1.000
_cell.length_c   1.000
_cell.angle_alpha   90.00
_cell.angle_beta   90.00
_cell.angle_gamma   90.00
#
_symmetry.space_group_name_H-M   'P 1'
#
loop_
_entity.id
_entity.type
_entity.pdbx_description
1 polymer ?
#
loop_
_entity_poly.entity_id
_entity_poly.type
_entity_poly.pdbx_seq_one_letter_code
_entity_poly.pdbx_strand_id
1 'polypeptide(L)'
;QPELAQPGCTYYICLLRDGLLLNHDSTCFLCFSSTPPAPSHDLCVPHANVLPLEIFPLLSPCPTCRGERFAFGHHYLRPQQTHHAPSRRFYRNELFRVPMYEVVPLRAVVELCWVMDLYTYCKEIACTGRPKGAEEQDVYICDYRLDKSAHLFYKIHRNRYAT
;
A
#
# COMPACT_ATOMS: atom_id res chain seq x y z
N GLN A 1 -9.35 -20.89 2.71
CA GLN A 1 -9.90 -19.54 2.99
C GLN A 1 -9.09 -18.97 4.14
N PRO A 2 -8.67 -17.69 4.14
CA PRO A 2 -7.89 -17.12 5.25
C PRO A 2 -8.66 -17.21 6.57
N GLU A 3 -7.98 -17.39 7.71
CA GLU A 3 -8.63 -17.47 9.03
C GLU A 3 -9.40 -16.20 9.41
N LEU A 4 -9.03 -15.06 8.84
CA LEU A 4 -9.69 -13.76 9.03
C LEU A 4 -10.83 -13.50 8.03
N ALA A 5 -11.25 -14.52 7.29
CA ALA A 5 -12.27 -14.36 6.27
C ALA A 5 -13.65 -14.07 6.86
N GLN A 6 -14.22 -12.90 6.56
CA GLN A 6 -15.57 -12.59 6.99
C GLN A 6 -16.61 -13.45 6.25
N PRO A 7 -17.66 -13.93 6.93
CA PRO A 7 -18.74 -14.69 6.29
C PRO A 7 -19.38 -13.89 5.16
N GLY A 8 -19.48 -14.49 3.97
CA GLY A 8 -20.04 -13.83 2.77
C GLY A 8 -19.03 -13.09 1.89
N CYS A 9 -17.76 -12.99 2.31
CA CYS A 9 -16.68 -12.40 1.52
C CYS A 9 -15.91 -13.49 0.74
N THR A 10 -15.59 -13.22 -0.54
CA THR A 10 -14.69 -14.08 -1.33
C THR A 10 -13.33 -13.40 -1.47
N TYR A 11 -12.27 -14.11 -1.06
CA TYR A 11 -10.90 -13.62 -1.06
C TYR A 11 -10.20 -14.09 -2.34
N TYR A 12 -9.50 -13.18 -3.02
CA TYR A 12 -8.76 -13.48 -4.23
C TYR A 12 -7.27 -13.27 -3.98
N ILE A 13 -6.45 -14.13 -4.57
CA ILE A 13 -4.98 -14.00 -4.49
C ILE A 13 -4.51 -12.80 -5.34
N CYS A 14 -5.18 -12.57 -6.48
CA CYS A 14 -4.91 -11.45 -7.38
C CYS A 14 -6.20 -10.85 -7.98
N LEU A 15 -6.20 -9.55 -8.27
CA LEU A 15 -7.21 -8.83 -9.05
C LEU A 15 -6.53 -8.02 -10.16
N LEU A 16 -7.10 -8.02 -11.37
CA LEU A 16 -6.62 -7.22 -12.50
C LEU A 16 -7.62 -6.09 -12.79
N ARG A 17 -7.11 -4.87 -12.96
CA ARG A 17 -7.89 -3.68 -13.37
C ARG A 17 -7.05 -2.78 -14.27
N ASP A 18 -7.53 -2.49 -15.48
CA ASP A 18 -6.89 -1.54 -16.41
C ASP A 18 -5.39 -1.81 -16.65
N GLY A 19 -4.98 -3.09 -16.61
CA GLY A 19 -3.57 -3.50 -16.72
C GLY A 19 -2.80 -3.57 -15.39
N LEU A 20 -3.35 -3.04 -14.30
CA LEU A 20 -2.79 -3.14 -12.95
C LEU A 20 -3.16 -4.47 -12.30
N LEU A 21 -2.16 -5.32 -12.04
CA LEU A 21 -2.33 -6.57 -11.31
C LEU A 21 -2.05 -6.35 -9.82
N LEU A 22 -3.09 -6.42 -8.99
CA LEU A 22 -2.99 -6.33 -7.54
C LEU A 22 -2.93 -7.75 -6.96
N ASN A 23 -1.88 -8.05 -6.22
CA ASN A 23 -1.71 -9.28 -5.43
C ASN A 23 -1.53 -8.93 -3.94
N HIS A 24 -1.35 -9.95 -3.09
CA HIS A 24 -1.16 -9.76 -1.64
C HIS A 24 0.09 -8.97 -1.23
N ASP A 25 1.07 -8.81 -2.12
CA ASP A 25 2.28 -8.02 -1.89
C ASP A 25 2.20 -6.63 -2.55
N SER A 26 1.08 -6.30 -3.20
CA SER A 26 0.93 -5.06 -3.95
C SER A 26 0.70 -3.89 -3.00
N THR A 27 1.50 -2.85 -3.20
CA THR A 27 1.27 -1.54 -2.61
C THR A 27 0.77 -0.59 -3.69
N CYS A 28 -0.11 0.34 -3.32
CA CYS A 28 -0.68 1.25 -4.31
C CYS A 28 -0.95 2.64 -3.73
N PHE A 29 -1.16 3.60 -4.62
CA PHE A 29 -1.69 4.92 -4.31
C PHE A 29 -3.20 4.98 -4.48
N LEU A 30 -3.87 5.72 -3.58
CA LEU A 30 -5.31 5.96 -3.61
C LEU A 30 -5.67 7.38 -4.04
N CYS A 31 -6.76 7.52 -4.79
CA CYS A 31 -7.34 8.83 -5.07
C CYS A 31 -8.23 9.25 -3.89
N PHE A 32 -7.81 10.25 -3.12
CA PHE A 32 -8.67 10.95 -2.17
C PHE A 32 -9.29 12.19 -2.82
N SER A 33 -10.04 12.01 -3.92
CA SER A 33 -10.91 13.06 -4.45
C SER A 33 -12.34 12.81 -3.98
N SER A 34 -12.91 13.75 -3.24
CA SER A 34 -14.32 13.75 -2.82
C SER A 34 -15.32 13.89 -3.98
N THR A 35 -14.81 14.18 -5.19
CA THR A 35 -15.57 14.17 -6.45
C THR A 35 -15.19 12.95 -7.28
N PRO A 36 -16.16 12.16 -7.80
CA PRO A 36 -15.86 11.08 -8.73
C PRO A 36 -15.12 11.67 -9.94
N PRO A 37 -13.97 11.10 -10.36
CA PRO A 37 -13.27 11.60 -11.52
C PRO A 37 -14.18 11.45 -12.74
N ALA A 38 -14.42 12.56 -13.44
CA ALA A 38 -15.01 12.54 -14.77
C ALA A 38 -14.15 11.66 -15.70
N PRO A 39 -14.72 11.05 -16.76
CA PRO A 39 -14.04 10.08 -17.63
C PRO A 39 -13.03 10.73 -18.59
N SER A 40 -12.32 11.75 -18.14
CA SER A 40 -11.29 12.47 -18.88
C SER A 40 -9.94 12.22 -18.21
N HIS A 41 -9.01 11.70 -19.01
CA HIS A 41 -7.73 11.07 -18.67
C HIS A 41 -6.69 11.89 -17.87
N ASP A 42 -7.01 13.07 -17.31
CA ASP A 42 -6.00 13.99 -16.79
C ASP A 42 -6.36 14.58 -15.42
N LEU A 43 -6.42 13.74 -14.38
CA LEU A 43 -6.37 14.22 -12.99
C LEU A 43 -5.06 13.79 -12.35
N CYS A 44 -4.02 14.58 -12.62
CA CYS A 44 -2.78 14.57 -11.87
C CYS A 44 -3.07 15.08 -10.45
N VAL A 45 -3.49 14.18 -9.56
CA VAL A 45 -3.54 14.48 -8.12
C VAL A 45 -2.09 14.65 -7.66
N PRO A 46 -1.71 15.79 -7.08
CA PRO A 46 -0.32 16.01 -6.69
C PRO A 46 0.12 14.91 -5.73
N HIS A 47 1.18 14.21 -6.13
CA HIS A 47 1.84 13.07 -5.45
C HIS A 47 2.20 13.35 -3.97
N ALA A 48 2.16 14.62 -3.56
CA ALA A 48 2.41 15.10 -2.21
C ALA A 48 1.33 14.74 -1.17
N ASN A 49 0.08 14.52 -1.59
CA ASN A 49 -1.05 14.31 -0.66
C ASN A 49 -1.59 12.87 -0.64
N VAL A 50 -0.94 11.94 -1.34
CA VAL A 50 -1.36 10.54 -1.38
C VAL A 50 -0.36 9.69 -0.61
N LEU A 51 -0.86 8.95 0.38
CA LEU A 51 -0.08 7.96 1.10
C LEU A 51 -0.31 6.58 0.52
N PRO A 52 0.75 5.76 0.37
CA PRO A 52 0.60 4.38 -0.04
C PRO A 52 -0.32 3.60 0.90
N LEU A 53 -1.02 2.61 0.33
CA LEU A 53 -1.76 1.58 1.04
C LEU A 53 -1.18 0.22 0.62
N GLU A 54 -0.86 -0.65 1.59
CA GLU A 54 -0.53 -2.07 1.33
C GLU A 54 -1.82 -2.82 1.17
N ILE A 55 -2.10 -3.33 -0.03
CA ILE A 55 -3.41 -3.86 -0.39
C ILE A 55 -3.40 -5.38 -0.49
N PHE A 56 -4.44 -5.97 0.09
CA PHE A 56 -4.86 -7.34 -0.08
C PHE A 56 -6.16 -7.35 -0.92
N PRO A 57 -6.20 -8.09 -2.04
CA PRO A 57 -7.36 -8.08 -2.94
C PRO A 57 -8.60 -8.78 -2.31
N LEU A 58 -9.78 -8.14 -2.41
CA LEU A 58 -11.06 -8.66 -1.90
C LEU A 58 -12.20 -8.51 -2.93
N LEU A 59 -13.22 -9.38 -2.86
CA LEU A 59 -14.51 -9.15 -3.52
C LEU A 59 -15.57 -8.76 -2.49
N SER A 60 -16.59 -8.01 -2.94
CA SER A 60 -17.61 -7.34 -2.14
C SER A 60 -17.89 -7.93 -0.74
N PRO A 61 -17.80 -7.12 0.32
CA PRO A 61 -18.13 -7.55 1.68
C PRO A 61 -19.64 -7.74 1.93
N CYS A 62 -20.50 -7.42 0.97
CA CYS A 62 -21.96 -7.55 1.14
C CYS A 62 -22.62 -8.20 -0.09
N PRO A 63 -23.58 -9.12 0.11
CA PRO A 63 -24.30 -9.82 -0.96
C PRO A 63 -25.10 -8.89 -1.90
N THR A 64 -25.36 -7.64 -1.53
CA THR A 64 -26.05 -6.67 -2.38
C THR A 64 -25.13 -5.95 -3.38
N CYS A 65 -23.82 -5.86 -3.13
CA CYS A 65 -22.88 -5.24 -4.08
C CYS A 65 -22.39 -6.30 -5.08
N ARG A 66 -23.28 -6.70 -6.00
CA ARG A 66 -23.00 -7.74 -7.01
C ARG A 66 -21.84 -7.31 -7.91
N GLY A 67 -20.68 -7.95 -7.72
CA GLY A 67 -19.52 -7.83 -8.61
C GLY A 67 -18.57 -6.66 -8.32
N GLU A 68 -18.82 -5.87 -7.27
CA GLU A 68 -17.86 -4.84 -6.87
C GLU A 68 -16.61 -5.47 -6.23
N ARG A 69 -15.44 -4.92 -6.60
CA ARG A 69 -14.13 -5.37 -6.15
C ARG A 69 -13.58 -4.37 -5.17
N PHE A 70 -12.97 -4.87 -4.10
CA PHE A 70 -12.41 -4.07 -3.03
C PHE A 70 -10.95 -4.46 -2.80
N ALA A 71 -10.27 -3.58 -2.10
CA ALA A 71 -8.93 -3.76 -1.61
C ALA A 71 -8.98 -3.49 -0.11
N PHE A 72 -8.34 -4.33 0.68
CA PHE A 72 -8.18 -4.09 2.11
C PHE A 72 -6.72 -3.84 2.39
N GLY A 73 -6.38 -2.86 3.21
CA GLY A 73 -4.98 -2.56 3.36
C GLY A 73 -4.58 -1.68 4.52
N HIS A 74 -3.27 -1.67 4.80
CA HIS A 74 -2.67 -0.83 5.83
C HIS A 74 -2.21 0.50 5.25
N HIS A 75 -2.47 1.59 5.99
CA HIS A 75 -1.93 2.90 5.64
C HIS A 75 -0.44 3.02 6.00
N TYR A 76 0.22 3.91 5.29
CA TYR A 76 1.58 4.34 5.58
C TYR A 76 1.60 5.83 5.93
N LEU A 77 2.55 6.22 6.77
CA LEU A 77 2.85 7.62 7.07
C LEU A 77 4.25 7.97 6.57
N ARG A 78 4.42 9.19 6.08
CA ARG A 78 5.73 9.80 5.83
C ARG A 78 6.36 10.29 7.13
N PRO A 79 7.69 10.47 7.20
CA PRO A 79 8.37 10.97 8.40
C PRO A 79 7.73 12.23 9.00
N GLN A 80 7.31 13.18 8.16
CA GLN A 80 6.70 14.45 8.57
C GLN A 80 5.36 14.29 9.30
N GLN A 81 4.71 13.13 9.17
CA GLN A 81 3.43 12.81 9.81
C GLN A 81 3.61 11.98 11.09
N THR A 82 4.84 11.76 11.54
CA THR A 82 5.15 10.97 12.73
C THR A 82 5.74 11.83 13.85
N HIS A 83 5.61 11.38 15.10
CA HIS A 83 6.28 12.02 16.22
C HIS A 83 7.62 11.34 16.48
N HIS A 84 8.71 12.06 16.23
CA HIS A 84 10.07 11.54 16.34
C HIS A 84 11.03 12.55 16.94
N ALA A 85 12.15 12.06 17.46
CA ALA A 85 13.23 12.91 17.94
C ALA A 85 13.87 13.69 16.77
N PRO A 86 14.25 14.97 16.95
CA PRO A 86 14.90 15.76 15.89
C PRO A 86 16.20 15.17 15.36
N SER A 87 16.86 14.30 16.13
CA SER A 87 18.10 13.62 15.73
C SER A 87 17.87 12.40 14.84
N ARG A 88 16.63 11.90 14.73
CA ARG A 88 16.31 10.75 13.89
C ARG A 88 16.50 11.12 12.42
N ARG A 89 17.28 10.31 11.72
CA ARG A 89 17.48 10.43 10.27
C ARG A 89 16.53 9.51 9.55
N PHE A 90 16.08 9.96 8.38
CA PHE A 90 15.15 9.22 7.53
C PHE A 90 15.75 9.01 6.14
N TYR A 91 15.36 7.93 5.49
CA TYR A 91 15.60 7.76 4.06
C TYR A 91 14.66 8.66 3.25
N ARG A 92 15.06 9.02 2.02
CA ARG A 92 14.31 9.94 1.16
C ARG A 92 12.88 9.49 0.90
N ASN A 93 12.67 8.19 0.66
CA ASN A 93 11.37 7.57 0.44
C ASN A 93 10.99 6.61 1.60
N GLU A 94 11.35 6.97 2.83
CA GLU A 94 10.96 6.16 4.00
C GLU A 94 9.47 6.33 4.30
N LEU A 95 8.83 5.22 4.66
CA LEU A 95 7.44 5.13 5.09
C LEU A 95 7.34 4.29 6.35
N PHE A 96 6.24 4.49 7.07
CA PHE A 96 5.94 3.79 8.30
C PHE A 96 4.54 3.20 8.26
N ARG A 97 4.43 1.87 8.40
CA ARG A 97 3.13 1.21 8.40
C ARG A 97 2.37 1.50 9.68
N VAL A 98 1.11 1.94 9.60
CA VAL A 98 0.27 2.15 10.79
C VAL A 98 -0.61 0.94 11.07
N PRO A 99 -0.98 0.69 12.34
CA PRO A 99 -1.88 -0.40 12.73
C PRO A 99 -3.35 -0.05 12.46
N MET A 100 -3.61 0.68 11.37
CA MET A 100 -4.91 1.05 10.86
C MET A 100 -5.08 0.40 9.50
N TYR A 101 -6.27 -0.17 9.26
CA TYR A 101 -6.62 -0.76 7.98
C TYR A 101 -7.91 -0.16 7.45
N GLU A 102 -8.05 -0.13 6.14
CA GLU A 102 -9.25 0.35 5.45
C GLU A 102 -9.63 -0.61 4.31
N VAL A 103 -10.94 -0.76 4.06
CA VAL A 103 -11.46 -1.40 2.85
C VAL A 103 -11.83 -0.30 1.86
N VAL A 104 -11.15 -0.27 0.72
CA VAL A 104 -11.35 0.72 -0.34
C VAL A 104 -11.85 0.04 -1.61
N PRO A 105 -12.74 0.68 -2.39
CA PRO A 105 -13.18 0.10 -3.66
C PRO A 105 -12.02 0.12 -4.67
N LEU A 106 -11.89 -0.92 -5.50
CA LEU A 106 -10.78 -1.06 -6.45
C LEU A 106 -10.68 0.12 -7.45
N ARG A 107 -11.80 0.82 -7.69
CA ARG A 107 -11.84 2.04 -8.51
C ARG A 107 -11.10 3.23 -7.91
N ALA A 108 -10.86 3.24 -6.60
CA ALA A 108 -10.12 4.30 -5.91
C ALA A 108 -8.59 4.13 -6.03
N VAL A 109 -8.11 2.97 -6.48
CA VAL A 109 -6.70 2.73 -6.77
C VAL A 109 -6.30 3.54 -8.01
N VAL A 110 -5.24 4.33 -7.90
CA VAL A 110 -4.75 5.17 -9.01
C VAL A 110 -3.60 4.48 -9.71
N GLU A 111 -2.56 4.17 -8.96
CA GLU A 111 -1.31 3.61 -9.47
C GLU A 111 -0.73 2.61 -8.47
N LEU A 112 0.11 1.70 -8.95
CA LEU A 112 0.88 0.80 -8.10
C LEU A 112 2.16 1.47 -7.61
N CYS A 113 2.62 1.08 -6.43
CA CYS A 113 3.92 1.45 -5.89
C CYS A 113 4.58 0.25 -5.23
N TRP A 114 5.83 0.42 -4.82
CA TRP A 114 6.65 -0.65 -4.27
C TRP A 114 7.13 -0.27 -2.87
N VAL A 115 6.56 -0.86 -1.83
CA VAL A 115 7.05 -0.72 -0.46
C VAL A 115 7.78 -2.00 -0.04
N MET A 116 9.04 -1.86 0.36
CA MET A 116 9.87 -2.99 0.78
C MET A 116 10.77 -2.63 1.95
N ASP A 117 11.29 -3.64 2.65
CA ASP A 117 12.29 -3.42 3.68
C ASP A 117 13.63 -2.97 3.07
N LEU A 118 14.48 -2.34 3.88
CA LEU A 118 15.76 -1.78 3.44
C LEU A 118 16.68 -2.84 2.82
N TYR A 119 16.66 -4.06 3.36
CA TYR A 119 17.49 -5.14 2.85
C TYR A 119 17.07 -5.54 1.43
N THR A 120 15.77 -5.70 1.21
CA THR A 120 15.17 -6.02 -0.09
C THR A 120 15.40 -4.88 -1.08
N TYR A 121 15.22 -3.63 -0.66
CA TYR A 121 15.53 -2.45 -1.47
C TYR A 121 16.98 -2.47 -1.98
N CYS A 122 17.93 -2.62 -1.07
CA CYS A 122 19.35 -2.68 -1.41
C CYS A 122 19.67 -3.88 -2.31
N LYS A 123 19.05 -5.04 -2.06
CA LYS A 123 19.25 -6.25 -2.87
C LYS A 123 18.72 -6.07 -4.29
N GLU A 124 17.50 -5.59 -4.45
CA GLU A 124 16.90 -5.35 -5.77
C GLU A 124 17.71 -4.32 -6.54
N ILE A 125 18.08 -3.20 -5.93
CA ILE A 125 18.91 -2.19 -6.61
C ILE A 125 20.29 -2.74 -7.00
N ALA A 126 20.94 -3.50 -6.12
CA ALA A 126 22.24 -4.07 -6.42
C ALA A 126 22.18 -5.18 -7.49
N CYS A 127 21.10 -5.96 -7.56
CA CYS A 127 21.00 -7.12 -8.45
C CYS A 127 20.30 -6.80 -9.78
N THR A 128 19.13 -6.15 -9.72
CA THR A 128 18.24 -5.90 -10.86
C THR A 128 18.23 -4.42 -11.26
N GLY A 129 18.86 -3.54 -10.48
CA GLY A 129 18.87 -2.10 -10.68
C GLY A 129 17.62 -1.42 -10.12
N ARG A 130 16.43 -1.99 -10.42
CA ARG A 130 15.12 -1.60 -9.89
C ARG A 130 14.14 -2.78 -10.00
N PRO A 131 13.07 -2.81 -9.19
CA PRO A 131 11.97 -3.74 -9.41
C PRO A 131 11.39 -3.57 -10.83
N LYS A 132 10.98 -4.67 -11.46
CA LYS A 132 10.57 -4.67 -12.86
C LYS A 132 9.36 -3.75 -13.09
N GLY A 133 9.54 -2.71 -13.88
CA GLY A 133 8.49 -1.72 -14.19
C GLY A 133 8.29 -0.66 -13.10
N ALA A 134 9.19 -0.56 -12.13
CA ALA A 134 9.15 0.47 -11.10
C ALA A 134 9.97 1.71 -11.50
N GLU A 135 9.33 2.88 -11.44
CA GLU A 135 10.03 4.15 -11.44
C GLU A 135 10.61 4.43 -10.05
N GLU A 136 11.77 5.09 -9.99
CA GLU A 136 12.48 5.33 -8.72
C GLU A 136 11.66 6.11 -7.69
N GLN A 137 10.78 7.00 -8.18
CA GLN A 137 9.87 7.79 -7.36
C GLN A 137 8.76 6.95 -6.69
N ASP A 138 8.45 5.78 -7.24
CA ASP A 138 7.38 4.89 -6.78
C ASP A 138 7.92 3.74 -5.92
N VAL A 139 9.21 3.76 -5.58
CA VAL A 139 9.84 2.81 -4.67
C VAL A 139 10.08 3.45 -3.31
N TYR A 140 9.55 2.80 -2.28
CA TYR A 140 9.54 3.24 -0.90
C TYR A 140 10.13 2.18 0.03
N ILE A 141 10.69 2.65 1.14
CA ILE A 141 11.33 1.81 2.16
C ILE A 141 10.47 1.81 3.41
N CYS A 142 10.13 0.63 3.93
CA CYS A 142 9.43 0.49 5.21
C CYS A 142 10.04 -0.64 6.06
N ASP A 143 10.87 -0.25 7.04
CA ASP A 143 11.44 -1.16 8.04
C ASP A 143 10.66 -1.17 9.35
N TYR A 144 9.77 -0.21 9.56
CA TYR A 144 9.12 0.03 10.84
C TYR A 144 7.61 0.16 10.71
N ARG A 145 6.91 -0.36 11.71
CA ARG A 145 5.50 -0.06 11.97
C ARG A 145 5.38 0.87 13.17
N LEU A 146 4.30 1.64 13.21
CA LEU A 146 3.99 2.54 14.31
C LEU A 146 3.00 1.91 15.29
N ASP A 147 2.91 2.50 16.47
CA ASP A 147 1.76 2.33 17.34
C ASP A 147 0.58 3.22 16.91
N LYS A 148 -0.56 3.10 17.60
CA LYS A 148 -1.75 3.90 17.27
C LYS A 148 -1.55 5.41 17.46
N SER A 149 -0.61 5.82 18.30
CA SER A 149 -0.31 7.23 18.57
C SER A 149 0.81 7.80 17.69
N ALA A 150 1.42 7.00 16.81
CA ALA A 150 2.53 7.40 15.94
C ALA A 150 3.77 7.94 16.69
N HIS A 151 3.97 7.53 17.95
CA HIS A 151 5.12 7.90 18.79
C HIS A 151 6.15 6.77 18.92
N LEU A 152 5.71 5.51 18.83
CA LEU A 152 6.57 4.34 19.01
C LEU A 152 6.79 3.62 17.68
N PHE A 153 8.06 3.36 17.38
CA PHE A 153 8.51 2.67 16.17
C PHE A 153 8.92 1.25 16.51
N TYR A 154 8.28 0.26 15.91
CA TYR A 154 8.62 -1.15 16.05
C TYR A 154 9.20 -1.69 14.76
N LYS A 155 10.37 -2.32 14.84
CA LYS A 155 10.98 -2.95 13.67
C LYS A 155 10.09 -4.08 13.17
N ILE A 156 9.81 -4.09 11.88
CA ILE A 156 9.06 -5.17 11.23
C ILE A 156 10.04 -6.33 11.04
N HIS A 157 9.77 -7.43 11.73
CA HIS A 157 10.47 -8.69 11.50
C HIS A 157 9.72 -9.45 10.41
N ARG A 158 10.20 -9.39 9.16
CA ARG A 158 9.69 -10.28 8.11
C ARG A 158 10.15 -11.70 8.39
N ASN A 159 9.21 -12.64 8.43
CA ASN A 159 9.55 -14.05 8.41
C ASN A 159 10.06 -14.36 7.00
N ARG A 160 11.27 -14.92 6.87
CA ARG A 160 11.94 -15.17 5.57
C ARG A 160 11.24 -16.25 4.71
N TYR A 161 10.11 -16.76 5.18
CA TYR A 161 9.34 -17.85 4.58
C TYR A 161 7.85 -17.50 4.65
N ALA A 162 7.37 -16.76 3.67
CA ALA A 162 5.97 -16.80 3.26
C ALA A 162 6.02 -16.95 1.75
N THR A 163 5.97 -18.21 1.32
CA THR A 163 5.82 -18.65 -0.07
C THR A 163 4.39 -19.13 -0.24
#